data_AF-A0A7J4UVN1-F1
#
_entry.id   AF-A0A7J4UVN1-F1
#
_cell.length_a   1.000
_cell.length_b   1.000
_cell.length_c   1.000
_cell.angle_alpha   90.00
_cell.angle_beta   90.00
_cell.angle_gamma   90.00
#
_symmetry.space_group_name_H-M   'P 1'
#
loop_
_entity.id
_entity.type
_entity.pdbx_description
1 polymer ?
#
loop_
_entity_poly.entity_id
_entity_poly.type
_entity_poly.pdbx_seq_one_letter_code
_entity_poly.pdbx_strand_id
1 'polypeptide(L)'
;MKFNKLKYANKGWSTSEIDHACSIIDSAETNKKHSRVIFDKTIYLTLLFLLIIGNMLISALLIPFLFAFKGDSIILLVTFIGFVFGVFFSILIADINKHENKNDLKLIFTLILSGILSFILIIVLSFESSRLTGLTLAHSPYLVAGIYLFAFLTPHIMLIIENNKN
;
A
#
# COMPACT_ATOMS: atom_id res chain seq x y z
N MET A 1 23.41 16.25 -16.45
CA MET A 1 24.40 17.33 -16.66
C MET A 1 24.88 17.20 -18.09
N LYS A 2 24.70 18.20 -18.97
CA LYS A 2 25.02 18.04 -20.41
C LYS A 2 26.53 18.17 -20.63
N PHE A 3 27.15 17.14 -21.21
CA PHE A 3 28.56 17.15 -21.57
C PHE A 3 28.79 18.09 -22.77
N ASN A 4 29.59 19.14 -22.60
CA ASN A 4 29.81 20.15 -23.64
C ASN A 4 31.08 19.84 -24.44
N LYS A 5 30.92 19.16 -25.59
CA LYS A 5 32.02 18.72 -26.46
C LYS A 5 32.98 19.86 -26.88
N LEU A 6 32.44 21.06 -27.16
CA LEU A 6 33.22 22.22 -27.62
C LEU A 6 34.21 22.72 -26.57
N LYS A 7 33.86 22.62 -25.28
CA LYS A 7 34.72 23.05 -24.17
C LYS A 7 35.96 22.17 -24.01
N TYR A 8 35.87 20.88 -24.33
CA TYR A 8 36.98 19.92 -24.19
C TYR A 8 37.87 19.88 -25.43
N ALA A 9 37.30 20.08 -26.62
CA ALA A 9 38.07 20.31 -27.84
C ALA A 9 39.03 21.51 -27.68
N ASN A 10 38.54 22.62 -27.11
CA ASN A 10 39.36 23.81 -26.82
C ASN A 10 40.43 23.61 -25.73
N LYS A 11 40.39 22.48 -25.01
CA LYS A 11 41.41 22.09 -24.01
C LYS A 11 42.45 21.10 -24.57
N GLY A 12 42.42 20.84 -25.88
CA GLY A 12 43.39 19.98 -26.55
C GLY A 12 43.07 18.48 -26.49
N TRP A 13 41.85 18.10 -26.11
CA TRP A 13 41.43 16.69 -26.15
C TRP A 13 41.20 16.26 -27.59
N SER A 14 41.61 15.03 -27.91
CA SER A 14 41.31 14.44 -29.21
C SER A 14 39.81 14.09 -29.31
N THR A 15 39.30 14.05 -30.54
CA THR A 15 37.90 13.69 -30.80
C THR A 15 37.56 12.30 -30.29
N SER A 16 38.49 11.34 -30.39
CA SER A 16 38.32 9.98 -29.86
C SER A 16 38.20 9.94 -28.34
N GLU A 17 38.96 10.76 -27.61
CA GLU A 17 38.85 10.87 -26.15
C GLU A 17 37.51 11.49 -25.71
N ILE A 18 37.04 12.50 -26.45
CA ILE A 18 35.74 13.16 -26.19
C ILE A 18 34.60 12.18 -26.42
N ASP A 19 34.63 11.43 -27.53
CA ASP A 19 33.56 10.48 -27.85
C ASP A 19 33.56 9.26 -26.92
N HIS A 20 34.74 8.79 -26.49
CA HIS A 20 34.85 7.75 -25.47
C HIS A 20 34.35 8.22 -24.09
N ALA A 21 34.64 9.46 -23.69
CA ALA A 21 34.11 10.02 -22.45
C ALA A 21 32.58 10.20 -22.50
N CYS A 22 32.04 10.65 -23.65
CA CYS A 22 30.60 10.72 -23.87
C CYS A 22 29.95 9.33 -23.80
N SER A 23 30.53 8.30 -24.41
CA SER A 23 29.96 6.96 -24.39
C SER A 23 29.92 6.35 -22.98
N ILE A 24 30.94 6.62 -22.14
CA ILE A 24 30.94 6.21 -20.73
C ILE A 24 29.83 6.93 -19.95
N ILE A 25 29.64 8.23 -20.16
CA ILE A 25 28.62 9.02 -19.47
C ILE A 25 27.21 8.57 -19.89
N ASP A 26 26.98 8.40 -21.19
CA ASP A 26 25.70 7.95 -21.74
C ASP A 26 25.39 6.51 -21.27
N SER A 27 26.39 5.63 -21.24
CA SER A 27 26.26 4.27 -20.70
C SER A 27 26.00 4.25 -19.19
N ALA A 28 26.60 5.18 -18.44
CA ALA A 28 26.34 5.32 -17.00
C ALA A 28 24.96 5.92 -16.71
N GLU A 29 24.48 6.85 -17.54
CA GLU A 29 23.16 7.49 -17.39
C GLU A 29 22.04 6.51 -17.75
N THR A 30 22.21 5.70 -18.80
CA THR A 30 21.28 4.63 -19.20
C THR A 30 21.21 3.51 -18.15
N ASN A 31 22.35 3.04 -17.62
CA ASN A 31 22.38 2.03 -16.57
C ASN A 31 21.80 2.54 -15.24
N LYS A 32 22.08 3.80 -14.85
CA LYS A 32 21.44 4.42 -13.67
C LYS A 32 19.92 4.54 -13.83
N LYS A 33 19.44 4.82 -15.05
CA LYS A 33 18.01 4.92 -15.34
C LYS A 33 17.31 3.55 -15.21
N HIS A 34 17.93 2.47 -15.72
CA HIS A 34 17.34 1.13 -15.62
C HIS A 34 17.33 0.59 -14.18
N SER A 35 18.41 0.80 -13.42
CA SER A 35 18.48 0.38 -12.01
C SER A 35 17.48 1.12 -11.12
N ARG A 36 17.30 2.44 -11.31
CA ARG A 36 16.27 3.20 -10.58
C ARG A 36 14.85 2.72 -10.88
N VAL A 37 14.52 2.48 -12.15
CA VAL A 37 13.18 2.01 -12.53
C VAL A 37 12.82 0.64 -11.92
N ILE A 38 13.79 -0.28 -11.82
CA ILE A 38 13.56 -1.57 -11.15
C ILE A 38 13.39 -1.37 -9.64
N PHE A 39 14.23 -0.53 -9.03
CA PHE A 39 14.20 -0.24 -7.60
C PHE A 39 12.87 0.37 -7.18
N ASP A 40 12.38 1.36 -7.93
CA ASP A 40 11.09 2.03 -7.70
C ASP A 40 9.92 1.04 -7.82
N LYS A 41 9.94 0.15 -8.82
CA LYS A 41 8.92 -0.91 -8.98
C LYS A 41 8.95 -1.95 -7.84
N THR A 42 10.15 -2.26 -7.33
CA THR A 42 10.33 -3.24 -6.25
C THR A 42 9.82 -2.67 -4.92
N ILE A 43 10.13 -1.40 -4.64
CA ILE A 43 9.62 -0.69 -3.47
C ILE A 43 8.10 -0.63 -3.52
N TYR A 44 7.52 -0.27 -4.67
CA TYR A 44 6.07 -0.26 -4.86
C TYR A 44 5.43 -1.60 -4.50
N LEU A 45 5.94 -2.70 -5.08
CA LEU A 45 5.41 -4.05 -4.83
C LEU A 45 5.58 -4.45 -3.36
N THR A 46 6.70 -4.07 -2.73
CA THR A 46 6.97 -4.36 -1.33
C THR A 46 6.01 -3.61 -0.41
N LEU A 47 5.75 -2.33 -0.68
CA LEU A 47 4.76 -1.54 0.07
C LEU A 47 3.36 -2.11 -0.11
N LEU A 48 2.98 -2.46 -1.34
CA LEU A 48 1.69 -3.08 -1.64
C LEU A 48 1.48 -4.40 -0.88
N PHE A 49 2.52 -5.23 -0.87
CA PHE A 49 2.53 -6.49 -0.14
C PHE A 49 2.44 -6.28 1.38
N LEU A 50 3.20 -5.32 1.90
CA LEU A 50 3.19 -4.96 3.31
C LEU A 50 1.82 -4.43 3.75
N LEU A 51 1.13 -3.66 2.89
CA LEU A 51 -0.24 -3.23 3.12
C LEU A 51 -1.17 -4.44 3.24
N ILE A 52 -1.13 -5.38 2.28
CA ILE A 52 -2.02 -6.55 2.33
C ILE A 52 -1.76 -7.38 3.61
N ILE A 53 -0.50 -7.68 3.92
CA ILE A 53 -0.14 -8.44 5.13
C ILE A 53 -0.52 -7.68 6.40
N GLY A 54 -0.24 -6.38 6.46
CA GLY A 54 -0.57 -5.54 7.61
C GLY A 54 -2.07 -5.59 7.91
N ASN A 55 -2.91 -5.45 6.89
CA ASN A 55 -4.37 -5.52 7.08
C ASN A 55 -4.82 -6.89 7.60
N MET A 56 -4.24 -7.98 7.06
CA MET A 56 -4.55 -9.34 7.50
C MET A 56 -4.12 -9.58 8.95
N LEU A 57 -2.94 -9.09 9.35
CA LEU A 57 -2.46 -9.22 10.72
C LEU A 57 -3.37 -8.50 11.72
N ILE A 58 -3.80 -7.28 11.41
CA ILE A 58 -4.72 -6.52 12.25
C ILE A 58 -6.08 -7.22 12.37
N SER A 59 -6.58 -7.72 11.24
CA SER A 59 -7.82 -8.48 11.19
C SER A 59 -7.75 -9.76 12.03
N ALA A 60 -6.60 -10.45 12.03
CA ALA A 60 -6.37 -11.60 12.89
C ALA A 60 -6.28 -11.18 14.38
N LEU A 61 -5.63 -10.05 14.68
CA LEU A 61 -5.52 -9.52 16.04
C LEU A 61 -6.86 -9.11 16.63
N LEU A 62 -7.89 -8.83 15.83
CA LEU A 62 -9.25 -8.54 16.32
C LEU A 62 -9.96 -9.77 16.92
N ILE A 63 -9.51 -10.99 16.59
CA ILE A 63 -10.22 -12.23 16.93
C ILE A 63 -10.28 -12.48 18.44
N PRO A 64 -9.19 -12.36 19.22
CA PRO A 64 -9.29 -12.48 20.68
C PRO A 64 -10.27 -11.48 21.29
N PHE A 65 -10.38 -10.26 20.74
CA PHE A 65 -11.30 -9.24 21.23
C PHE A 65 -12.76 -9.58 20.94
N LEU A 66 -13.05 -10.26 19.84
CA LEU A 66 -14.38 -10.79 19.50
C LEU A 66 -14.92 -11.77 20.56
N PHE A 67 -14.04 -12.51 21.24
CA PHE A 67 -14.42 -13.41 22.33
C PHE A 67 -14.44 -12.71 23.71
N ALA A 68 -13.54 -11.74 23.92
CA ALA A 68 -13.41 -11.07 25.21
C ALA A 68 -14.49 -10.01 25.46
N PHE A 69 -14.89 -9.26 24.43
CA PHE A 69 -15.81 -8.13 24.56
C PHE A 69 -17.24 -8.53 24.18
N LYS A 70 -18.23 -7.96 24.90
CA LYS A 70 -19.67 -8.19 24.69
C LYS A 70 -20.40 -6.87 24.42
N GLY A 71 -21.52 -6.93 23.71
CA GLY A 71 -22.34 -5.77 23.36
C GLY A 71 -21.61 -4.74 22.49
N ASP A 72 -22.00 -3.48 22.60
CA ASP A 72 -21.59 -2.42 21.66
C ASP A 72 -20.09 -2.07 21.69
N SER A 73 -19.36 -2.48 22.74
CA SER A 73 -17.94 -2.17 22.89
C SER A 73 -17.08 -2.78 21.77
N ILE A 74 -17.42 -3.98 21.28
CA ILE A 74 -16.66 -4.60 20.18
C ILE A 74 -16.92 -3.87 18.86
N ILE A 75 -18.14 -3.38 18.64
CA ILE A 75 -18.50 -2.61 17.46
C ILE A 75 -17.70 -1.31 17.43
N LEU A 76 -17.63 -0.59 18.55
CA LEU A 76 -16.85 0.64 18.67
C LEU A 76 -15.36 0.38 18.43
N LEU A 77 -14.81 -0.66 19.06
CA LEU A 77 -13.40 -1.04 18.90
C LEU A 77 -13.07 -1.37 17.44
N VAL A 78 -13.88 -2.20 16.79
CA VAL A 78 -13.67 -2.62 15.39
C VAL A 78 -13.81 -1.43 14.44
N THR A 79 -14.80 -0.56 14.68
CA THR A 79 -14.99 0.66 13.87
C THR A 79 -13.78 1.57 14.02
N PHE A 80 -13.29 1.79 15.24
CA PHE A 80 -12.13 2.64 15.50
C PHE A 80 -10.87 2.07 14.85
N ILE A 81 -10.58 0.79 15.04
CA ILE A 81 -9.42 0.12 14.44
C ILE A 81 -9.52 0.15 12.92
N GLY A 82 -10.66 -0.27 12.35
CA GLY A 82 -10.88 -0.25 10.91
C GLY A 82 -10.68 1.14 10.32
N PHE A 83 -11.24 2.17 10.95
CA PHE A 83 -11.08 3.56 10.51
C PHE A 83 -9.63 4.03 10.57
N VAL A 84 -8.93 3.82 11.70
CA VAL A 84 -7.52 4.21 11.86
C VAL A 84 -6.66 3.55 10.79
N PHE A 85 -6.81 2.24 10.57
CA PHE A 85 -6.08 1.55 9.51
C PHE A 85 -6.49 2.01 8.12
N GLY A 86 -7.76 2.32 7.88
CA GLY A 86 -8.22 2.94 6.64
C GLY A 86 -7.52 4.26 6.35
N VAL A 87 -7.33 5.11 7.37
CA VAL A 87 -6.58 6.37 7.26
C VAL A 87 -5.12 6.10 6.90
N PHE A 88 -4.45 5.20 7.64
CA PHE A 88 -3.06 4.82 7.36
C PHE A 88 -2.88 4.31 5.92
N PHE A 89 -3.79 3.47 5.44
CA PHE A 89 -3.73 2.94 4.08
C PHE A 89 -3.99 4.03 3.04
N SER A 90 -4.93 4.94 3.32
CA SER A 90 -5.24 6.05 2.41
C SER A 90 -4.03 6.97 2.22
N ILE A 91 -3.31 7.28 3.30
CA ILE A 91 -2.07 8.08 3.26
C ILE A 91 -0.99 7.34 2.48
N LEU A 92 -0.76 6.05 2.77
CA LEU A 92 0.25 5.25 2.07
C LEU A 92 -0.05 5.15 0.57
N ILE A 93 -1.31 4.95 0.19
CA ILE A 93 -1.74 4.94 -1.21
C ILE A 93 -1.52 6.31 -1.87
N ALA A 94 -1.86 7.41 -1.18
CA ALA A 94 -1.66 8.75 -1.70
C ALA A 94 -0.17 9.06 -1.94
N ASP A 95 0.70 8.67 -1.02
CA ASP A 95 2.15 8.83 -1.15
C ASP A 95 2.71 8.01 -2.33
N ILE A 96 2.26 6.76 -2.48
CA ILE A 96 2.64 5.92 -3.61
C ILE A 96 2.18 6.56 -4.93
N ASN A 97 0.95 7.07 -4.98
CA ASN A 97 0.39 7.65 -6.19
C ASN A 97 1.15 8.91 -6.64
N LYS A 98 1.52 9.77 -5.68
CA LYS A 98 2.31 10.99 -5.92
C LYS A 98 3.67 10.69 -6.55
N HIS A 99 4.28 9.54 -6.25
CA HIS A 99 5.59 9.17 -6.76
C HIS A 99 5.55 8.49 -8.13
N GLU A 100 4.50 7.72 -8.44
CA GLU A 100 4.50 6.87 -9.64
C GLU A 100 3.74 7.46 -10.83
N ASN A 101 2.85 8.46 -10.65
CA ASN A 101 2.07 9.09 -11.72
C ASN A 101 1.32 8.04 -12.60
N LYS A 102 0.96 6.89 -12.01
CA LYS A 102 0.37 5.72 -12.68
C LYS A 102 -1.05 5.48 -12.17
N ASN A 103 -1.94 5.08 -13.08
CA ASN A 103 -3.34 4.70 -12.88
C ASN A 103 -3.77 4.40 -11.43
N ASP A 104 -4.46 5.36 -10.81
CA ASP A 104 -5.14 5.29 -9.51
C ASP A 104 -5.95 4.00 -9.31
N LEU A 105 -6.52 3.46 -10.41
CA LEU A 105 -7.33 2.24 -10.42
C LEU A 105 -6.63 1.02 -9.79
N LYS A 106 -5.32 0.85 -9.97
CA LYS A 106 -4.60 -0.32 -9.41
C LYS A 106 -4.50 -0.25 -7.89
N LEU A 107 -4.28 0.95 -7.37
CA LEU A 107 -4.17 1.19 -5.94
C LEU A 107 -5.54 1.06 -5.25
N ILE A 108 -6.59 1.62 -5.85
CA ILE A 108 -7.98 1.45 -5.40
C ILE A 108 -8.37 -0.03 -5.39
N PHE A 109 -8.06 -0.76 -6.47
CA PHE A 109 -8.32 -2.20 -6.55
C PHE A 109 -7.62 -2.98 -5.43
N THR A 110 -6.36 -2.63 -5.12
CA THR A 110 -5.60 -3.26 -4.05
C THR A 110 -6.23 -3.00 -2.69
N LEU A 111 -6.67 -1.77 -2.43
CA LEU A 111 -7.36 -1.41 -1.17
C LEU A 111 -8.63 -2.25 -0.99
N ILE A 112 -9.48 -2.30 -2.02
CA ILE A 112 -10.72 -3.08 -1.99
C ILE A 112 -10.42 -4.57 -1.77
N LEU A 113 -9.45 -5.11 -2.51
CA LEU A 113 -9.04 -6.50 -2.37
C LEU A 113 -8.53 -6.80 -0.95
N SER A 114 -7.71 -5.92 -0.38
CA SER A 114 -7.22 -6.04 0.99
C SER A 114 -8.36 -6.02 2.02
N GLY A 115 -9.34 -5.14 1.84
CA GLY A 115 -10.54 -5.09 2.67
C GLY A 115 -11.36 -6.39 2.59
N ILE A 116 -11.60 -6.91 1.39
CA ILE A 116 -12.33 -8.17 1.18
C ILE A 116 -11.59 -9.36 1.79
N LEU A 117 -10.27 -9.44 1.62
CA LEU A 117 -9.45 -10.50 2.24
C LEU A 117 -9.57 -10.46 3.76
N SER A 118 -9.51 -9.26 4.34
CA SER A 118 -9.70 -9.04 5.78
C SER A 118 -11.09 -9.45 6.25
N PHE A 119 -12.13 -9.12 5.49
CA PHE A 119 -13.51 -9.53 5.75
C PHE A 119 -13.63 -11.07 5.80
N ILE A 120 -13.10 -11.77 4.80
CA ILE A 120 -13.11 -13.23 4.74
C ILE A 120 -12.31 -13.82 5.92
N LEU A 121 -11.14 -13.25 6.21
CA LEU A 121 -10.25 -13.73 7.26
C LEU A 121 -10.88 -13.60 8.65
N ILE A 122 -11.54 -12.47 8.96
CA ILE A 122 -12.27 -12.30 10.22
C ILE A 122 -13.34 -13.39 10.36
N ILE A 123 -14.12 -13.67 9.32
CA ILE A 123 -15.18 -14.68 9.35
C ILE A 123 -14.59 -16.08 9.57
N VAL A 124 -13.66 -16.49 8.71
CA VAL A 124 -13.08 -17.84 8.72
C VAL A 124 -12.40 -18.10 10.07
N LEU A 125 -11.53 -17.19 10.49
CA LEU A 125 -10.78 -17.39 11.72
C LEU A 125 -11.66 -17.26 12.98
N SER A 126 -12.73 -16.47 12.96
CA SER A 126 -13.69 -16.42 14.08
C SER A 126 -14.42 -17.76 14.26
N PHE A 127 -14.90 -18.34 13.16
CA PHE A 127 -15.55 -19.66 13.20
C PHE A 127 -14.60 -20.77 13.59
N GLU A 128 -13.40 -20.79 13.00
CA GLU A 128 -12.37 -21.78 13.34
C GLU A 128 -11.93 -21.65 14.81
N SER A 129 -11.73 -20.43 15.31
CA SER A 129 -11.40 -20.19 16.71
C SER A 129 -12.53 -20.61 17.65
N SER A 130 -13.79 -20.34 17.29
CA SER A 130 -14.96 -20.79 18.06
C SER A 130 -15.05 -22.32 18.10
N ARG A 131 -14.80 -23.00 16.96
CA ARG A 131 -14.78 -24.46 16.87
C ARG A 131 -13.66 -25.08 17.71
N LEU A 132 -12.47 -24.48 17.71
CA LEU A 132 -11.31 -24.99 18.45
C LEU A 132 -11.40 -24.74 19.96
N THR A 133 -11.93 -23.59 20.37
CA THR A 133 -12.00 -23.20 21.79
C THR A 133 -13.31 -23.61 22.47
N GLY A 134 -14.36 -23.92 21.71
CA GLY A 134 -15.71 -24.15 22.23
C GLY A 134 -16.40 -22.89 22.75
N LEU A 135 -15.79 -21.71 22.59
CA LEU A 135 -16.35 -20.45 23.02
C LEU A 135 -17.43 -19.98 22.05
N THR A 136 -18.54 -19.50 22.60
CA THR A 136 -19.62 -18.88 21.82
C THR A 136 -19.21 -17.48 21.38
N LEU A 137 -19.49 -17.16 20.12
CA LEU A 137 -19.25 -15.83 19.56
C LEU A 137 -20.30 -14.86 20.10
N ALA A 138 -19.86 -13.74 20.67
CA ALA A 138 -20.75 -12.72 21.21
C ALA A 138 -21.54 -11.98 20.12
N HIS A 139 -20.97 -11.88 18.91
CA HIS A 139 -21.58 -11.25 17.75
C HIS A 139 -21.41 -12.13 16.51
N SER A 140 -22.29 -11.92 15.54
CA SER A 140 -22.14 -12.51 14.21
C SER A 140 -20.82 -12.05 13.57
N PRO A 141 -19.90 -12.96 13.19
CA PRO A 141 -18.65 -12.60 12.52
C PRO A 141 -18.88 -11.81 11.23
N TYR A 142 -19.98 -12.06 10.52
CA TYR A 142 -20.36 -11.32 9.31
C TYR A 142 -20.61 -9.84 9.59
N LEU A 143 -21.28 -9.52 10.71
CA LEU A 143 -21.56 -8.15 11.09
C LEU A 143 -20.26 -7.42 11.45
N VAL A 144 -19.41 -8.06 12.25
CA VAL A 144 -18.13 -7.46 12.66
C VAL A 144 -17.20 -7.25 11.47
N ALA A 145 -17.08 -8.25 10.59
CA ALA A 145 -16.32 -8.13 9.36
C ALA A 145 -16.87 -7.03 8.45
N GLY A 146 -18.20 -6.91 8.33
CA GLY A 146 -18.86 -5.86 7.55
C GLY A 146 -18.54 -4.46 8.09
N ILE A 147 -18.69 -4.25 9.40
CA ILE A 147 -18.36 -2.98 10.06
C ILE A 147 -16.89 -2.63 9.87
N TYR A 148 -15.98 -3.60 10.04
CA TYR A 148 -14.57 -3.41 9.79
C TYR A 148 -14.32 -2.93 8.34
N LEU A 149 -14.88 -3.64 7.36
CA LEU A 149 -14.74 -3.32 5.94
C LEU A 149 -15.24 -1.91 5.61
N PHE A 150 -16.42 -1.54 6.11
CA PHE A 150 -16.99 -0.20 5.91
C PHE A 150 -16.10 0.87 6.55
N ALA A 151 -15.70 0.69 7.81
CA ALA A 151 -14.83 1.62 8.51
C ALA A 151 -13.47 1.78 7.82
N PHE A 152 -12.89 0.68 7.34
CA PHE A 152 -11.62 0.65 6.63
C PHE A 152 -11.66 1.38 5.28
N LEU A 153 -12.73 1.21 4.50
CA LEU A 153 -12.85 1.86 3.18
C LEU A 153 -13.25 3.35 3.28
N THR A 154 -13.89 3.75 4.37
CA THR A 154 -14.46 5.10 4.54
C THR A 154 -13.43 6.23 4.34
N PRO A 155 -12.24 6.23 4.98
CA PRO A 155 -11.25 7.30 4.80
C PRO A 155 -10.82 7.50 3.34
N HIS A 156 -10.69 6.40 2.59
CA HIS A 156 -10.24 6.47 1.20
C HIS A 156 -11.33 7.04 0.29
N ILE A 157 -12.58 6.63 0.50
CA ILE A 157 -13.74 7.17 -0.22
C ILE A 157 -13.83 8.68 0.02
N MET A 158 -13.65 9.13 1.27
CA MET A 158 -13.63 10.56 1.60
C MET A 158 -12.53 11.32 0.83
N LEU A 159 -11.31 10.77 0.79
CA LEU A 159 -10.19 11.35 0.07
C LEU A 159 -10.46 11.47 -1.44
N ILE A 160 -11.04 10.43 -2.06
CA ILE A 160 -11.42 10.47 -3.48
C ILE A 160 -12.46 11.56 -3.75
N ILE A 161 -13.47 11.68 -2.88
CA ILE A 161 -14.53 12.69 -3.03
C ILE A 161 -13.95 14.10 -2.93
N GLU A 162 -13.00 14.32 -2.02
CA GLU A 162 -12.33 15.62 -1.85
C GLU A 162 -11.47 15.99 -3.06
N ASN A 163 -10.70 15.04 -3.61
CA ASN A 163 -9.89 15.28 -4.80
C ASN A 163 -10.71 15.60 -6.06
N ASN A 164 -11.93 15.06 -6.20
CA ASN A 164 -12.80 15.34 -7.35
C ASN A 164 -13.51 16.70 -7.28
N LYS A 165 -13.48 17.39 -6.14
CA LYS A 165 -14.10 18.72 -5.97
C LYS A 165 -13.16 19.87 -6.33
N ASN A 166 -11.86 19.61 -6.40
CA ASN A 166 -10.81 20.59 -6.73
C ASN A 166 -10.37 20.45 -8.18
#